data_AF-A0A530YJL7-F1
#
_entry.id   AF-A0A530YJL7-F1
#
_cell.length_a   1.000
_cell.length_b   1.000
_cell.length_c   1.000
_cell.angle_alpha   90.00
_cell.angle_beta   90.00
_cell.angle_gamma   90.00
#
_symmetry.space_group_name_H-M   'P 1'
#
loop_
_entity.id
_entity.type
_entity.pdbx_description
1 polymer ?
#
loop_
_entity_poly.entity_id
_entity_poly.type
_entity_poly.pdbx_seq_one_letter_code
_entity_poly.pdbx_strand_id
1 'polypeptide(L)'
;MDGDMKDQDDLGGSRLNPGQEIHRFPKPLSVNTEMPRLWRQEYLKNRYLLTTSIEDLEGRMCDIFENIMALDWDSWKYKTDITIDGGIYYSLPHLDFFRMMIEVAYEGELRGRDIIKANDKRKIIDAEKALIEQKWAVRHEFRTSNKIFSTAYRKPEKIFRFSAKEFNSSLLHSGKLRFSPSLAYADGALLPAQFDNENQVHVSNGGYYELESEFWVCSFSCVYELRMYAEFNADSCLVIQDVEEFKRRAVQSIHRHNSDNEHDVLARAVFSPVVYYDPYKTVDVESANEIHFLKHFRYAYQKEFRAILMPKRTRPSTPVFLNLGPLTDIAELVSA
;
A
#
# COMPACT_ATOMS: atom_id res chain seq x y z
N MET A 1 -7.13 -40.89 29.27
CA MET A 1 -8.13 -39.82 29.47
C MET A 1 -7.53 -38.60 28.81
N ASP A 2 -7.75 -38.53 27.50
CA ASP A 2 -7.22 -37.50 26.61
C ASP A 2 -8.02 -36.21 26.80
N GLY A 3 -7.31 -35.16 27.21
CA GLY A 3 -7.82 -33.79 27.27
C GLY A 3 -7.40 -33.06 26.02
N ASP A 4 -8.29 -33.07 25.02
CA ASP A 4 -8.17 -32.38 23.74
C ASP A 4 -8.25 -30.86 23.97
N MET A 5 -7.10 -30.20 23.89
CA MET A 5 -6.96 -28.75 24.03
C MET A 5 -7.28 -28.13 22.66
N LYS A 6 -8.54 -27.71 22.49
CA LYS A 6 -8.95 -26.94 21.32
C LYS A 6 -8.30 -25.57 21.36
N ASP A 7 -7.31 -25.37 20.50
CA ASP A 7 -6.84 -24.06 20.08
C ASP A 7 -8.03 -23.27 19.51
N GLN A 8 -8.46 -22.24 20.25
CA GLN A 8 -9.33 -21.20 19.70
C GLN A 8 -8.46 -20.32 18.81
N ASP A 9 -8.43 -20.66 17.52
CA ASP A 9 -8.09 -19.75 16.44
C ASP A 9 -9.15 -18.64 16.38
N ASP A 10 -9.06 -17.69 17.31
CA ASP A 10 -9.78 -16.43 17.27
C ASP A 10 -9.04 -15.45 16.35
N LEU A 11 -8.80 -15.90 15.10
CA LEU A 11 -8.53 -15.02 13.96
C LEU A 11 -9.87 -14.45 13.51
N GLY A 12 -10.48 -13.64 14.38
CA GLY A 12 -11.67 -12.86 14.11
C GLY A 12 -11.40 -11.90 12.98
N GLY A 13 -11.63 -12.35 11.74
CA GLY A 13 -11.72 -11.50 10.57
C GLY A 13 -12.72 -10.39 10.87
N SER A 14 -12.20 -9.18 10.96
CA SER A 14 -12.93 -7.94 11.19
C SER A 14 -14.15 -7.88 10.27
N ARG A 15 -15.35 -7.99 10.86
CA ARG A 15 -16.60 -7.58 10.21
C ARG A 15 -16.55 -6.06 10.12
N LEU A 16 -16.01 -5.55 9.02
CA LEU A 16 -16.29 -4.18 8.60
C LEU A 16 -17.81 -4.02 8.55
N ASN A 17 -18.33 -3.01 9.27
CA ASN A 17 -19.75 -2.67 9.23
C ASN A 17 -20.18 -2.41 7.77
N PRO A 18 -21.39 -2.84 7.32
CA PRO A 18 -21.87 -2.65 5.95
C PRO A 18 -22.19 -1.17 5.59
N GLY A 19 -21.67 -0.21 6.33
CA GLY A 19 -22.21 1.16 6.44
C GLY A 19 -21.75 2.15 5.38
N GLN A 20 -20.92 1.75 4.42
CA GLN A 20 -20.66 2.51 3.19
C GLN A 20 -20.42 1.51 2.06
N GLU A 21 -21.50 0.96 1.51
CA GLU A 21 -21.46 0.42 0.16
C GLU A 21 -20.99 1.54 -0.76
N ILE A 22 -19.71 1.51 -1.13
CA ILE A 22 -19.28 2.15 -2.37
C ILE A 22 -20.18 1.52 -3.42
N HIS A 23 -21.06 2.32 -4.02
CA HIS A 23 -21.90 1.90 -5.14
C HIS A 23 -20.98 1.38 -6.25
N ARG A 24 -20.66 0.09 -6.20
CA ARG A 24 -20.10 -0.64 -7.32
C ARG A 24 -21.26 -0.88 -8.25
N PHE A 25 -21.13 -0.35 -9.46
CA PHE A 25 -22.24 -0.24 -10.38
C PHE A 25 -22.95 -1.58 -10.54
N PRO A 26 -24.27 -1.65 -10.30
CA PRO A 26 -25.02 -2.91 -10.39
C PRO A 26 -25.16 -3.43 -11.84
N LYS A 27 -24.61 -2.69 -12.84
CA LYS A 27 -24.61 -3.04 -14.26
C LYS A 27 -23.37 -2.45 -14.96
N PRO A 28 -22.89 -3.07 -16.06
CA PRO A 28 -21.90 -2.48 -16.96
C PRO A 28 -22.34 -1.08 -17.41
N LEU A 29 -21.57 -0.06 -17.06
CA LEU A 29 -21.77 1.30 -17.56
C LEU A 29 -20.59 1.65 -18.46
N SER A 30 -20.90 2.18 -19.64
CA SER A 30 -19.89 2.73 -20.53
C SER A 30 -19.22 3.92 -19.84
N VAL A 31 -17.92 3.80 -19.56
CA VAL A 31 -17.06 4.86 -19.00
C VAL A 31 -16.99 6.09 -19.93
N ASN A 32 -17.46 5.93 -21.16
CA ASN A 32 -17.09 6.74 -22.32
C ASN A 32 -17.84 8.09 -22.42
N THR A 33 -18.93 8.32 -21.68
CA THR A 33 -19.67 9.61 -21.78
C THR A 33 -20.57 9.95 -20.59
N GLU A 34 -21.40 9.02 -20.10
CA GLU A 34 -22.37 9.34 -19.04
C GLU A 34 -21.75 9.42 -17.64
N MET A 35 -20.69 8.65 -17.40
CA MET A 35 -20.07 8.51 -16.08
C MET A 35 -19.47 9.83 -15.56
N PRO A 36 -18.62 10.54 -16.33
CA PRO A 36 -18.13 11.85 -15.91
C PRO A 36 -19.26 12.84 -15.61
N ARG A 37 -20.36 12.82 -16.38
CA ARG A 37 -21.51 13.72 -16.18
C ARG A 37 -22.20 13.44 -14.85
N LEU A 38 -22.46 12.18 -14.52
CA LEU A 38 -23.09 11.78 -13.25
C LEU A 38 -22.21 12.17 -12.05
N TRP A 39 -20.91 11.91 -12.12
CA TRP A 39 -19.99 12.28 -11.02
C TRP A 39 -19.88 13.78 -10.82
N ARG A 40 -19.85 14.58 -11.90
CA ARG A 40 -19.93 16.05 -11.80
C ARG A 40 -21.21 16.49 -11.10
N GLN A 41 -22.35 15.89 -11.42
CA GLN A 41 -23.63 16.18 -10.75
C GLN A 41 -23.63 15.78 -9.28
N GLU A 42 -23.06 14.63 -8.92
CA GLU A 42 -22.90 14.20 -7.53
C GLU A 42 -21.96 15.14 -6.76
N TYR A 43 -20.83 15.50 -7.35
CA TYR A 43 -19.86 16.42 -6.77
C TYR A 43 -20.47 17.80 -6.48
N LEU A 44 -21.36 18.30 -7.35
CA LEU A 44 -22.08 19.56 -7.08
C LEU A 44 -22.97 19.51 -5.83
N LYS A 45 -23.49 18.32 -5.45
CA LYS A 45 -24.31 18.17 -4.24
C LYS A 45 -23.48 18.27 -2.96
N ASN A 46 -22.19 17.93 -3.04
CA ASN A 46 -21.24 18.04 -1.94
C ASN A 46 -19.84 18.37 -2.48
N ARG A 47 -19.58 19.66 -2.70
CA ARG A 47 -18.33 20.17 -3.26
C ARG A 47 -17.21 20.15 -2.22
N TYR A 48 -16.77 18.95 -1.85
CA TYR A 48 -15.83 18.73 -0.75
C TYR A 48 -14.43 19.31 -1.00
N LEU A 49 -14.09 19.71 -2.24
CA LEU A 49 -12.84 20.39 -2.57
C LEU A 49 -12.97 21.92 -2.60
N LEU A 50 -14.15 22.50 -2.30
CA LEU A 50 -14.43 23.94 -2.43
C LEU A 50 -13.43 24.84 -1.69
N THR A 51 -12.92 24.40 -0.55
CA THR A 51 -11.99 25.18 0.30
C THR A 51 -10.52 24.88 0.01
N THR A 52 -10.21 23.87 -0.81
CA THR A 52 -8.85 23.47 -1.20
C THR A 52 -8.19 24.56 -2.05
N SER A 53 -6.91 24.86 -1.87
CA SER A 53 -6.20 25.85 -2.69
C SER A 53 -5.99 25.33 -4.14
N ILE A 54 -5.62 26.21 -5.08
CA ILE A 54 -5.31 25.78 -6.46
C ILE A 54 -4.06 24.90 -6.46
N GLU A 55 -3.05 25.27 -5.67
CA GLU A 55 -1.81 24.55 -5.51
C GLU A 55 -2.04 23.14 -4.94
N ASP A 56 -2.95 23.00 -3.98
CA ASP A 56 -3.33 21.69 -3.43
C ASP A 56 -4.14 20.85 -4.42
N LEU A 57 -5.01 21.47 -5.24
CA LEU A 57 -5.71 20.77 -6.32
C LEU A 57 -4.74 20.24 -7.37
N GLU A 58 -3.73 21.03 -7.73
CA GLU A 58 -2.65 20.63 -8.62
C GLU A 58 -1.82 19.48 -8.03
N GLY A 59 -1.44 19.56 -6.75
CA GLY A 59 -0.72 18.49 -6.05
C GLY A 59 -1.53 17.20 -5.98
N ARG A 60 -2.83 17.32 -5.67
CA ARG A 60 -3.77 16.19 -5.70
C ARG A 60 -3.89 15.56 -7.09
N MET A 61 -3.92 16.37 -8.15
CA MET A 61 -3.94 15.86 -9.51
C MET A 61 -2.67 15.07 -9.83
N CYS A 62 -1.49 15.58 -9.43
CA CYS A 62 -0.25 14.83 -9.54
C CYS A 62 -0.31 13.49 -8.80
N ASP A 63 -0.77 13.47 -7.55
CA ASP A 63 -0.92 12.23 -6.77
C ASP A 63 -1.85 11.22 -7.48
N ILE A 64 -2.96 11.69 -8.04
CA ILE A 64 -3.89 10.83 -8.80
C ILE A 64 -3.20 10.24 -10.03
N PHE A 65 -2.48 11.07 -10.81
CA PHE A 65 -1.72 10.60 -11.96
C PHE A 65 -0.66 9.56 -11.57
N GLU A 66 0.05 9.74 -10.45
CA GLU A 66 1.04 8.78 -9.97
C GLU A 66 0.45 7.40 -9.64
N ASN A 67 -0.83 7.36 -9.29
CA ASN A 67 -1.54 6.14 -8.92
C ASN A 67 -2.16 5.39 -10.09
N ILE A 68 -2.46 6.09 -11.19
CA ILE A 68 -3.06 5.48 -12.38
C ILE A 68 -2.04 5.25 -13.50
N MET A 69 -0.86 5.84 -13.44
CA MET A 69 0.15 5.67 -14.49
C MET A 69 1.05 4.49 -14.17
N ALA A 70 1.08 3.51 -15.06
CA ALA A 70 1.96 2.35 -14.97
C ALA A 70 2.71 2.14 -16.29
N LEU A 71 3.92 1.58 -16.18
CA LEU A 71 4.68 1.13 -17.33
C LEU A 71 4.03 -0.12 -17.91
N ASP A 72 3.65 -0.08 -19.18
CA ASP A 72 3.20 -1.27 -19.89
C ASP A 72 4.40 -2.06 -20.41
N TRP A 73 4.54 -3.31 -19.97
CA TRP A 73 5.72 -4.12 -20.31
C TRP A 73 5.69 -4.68 -21.74
N ASP A 74 4.54 -4.59 -22.44
CA ASP A 74 4.43 -5.04 -23.83
C ASP A 74 4.87 -3.94 -24.79
N SER A 75 4.43 -2.70 -24.53
CA SER A 75 4.74 -1.54 -25.37
C SER A 75 5.90 -0.69 -24.85
N TRP A 76 6.36 -0.93 -23.62
CA TRP A 76 7.35 -0.12 -22.89
C TRP A 76 6.98 1.36 -22.80
N LYS A 77 5.67 1.64 -22.81
CA LYS A 77 5.11 2.97 -22.69
C LYS A 77 4.30 3.07 -21.42
N TYR A 78 4.36 4.23 -20.80
CA TYR A 78 3.45 4.55 -19.73
C TYR A 78 2.03 4.73 -20.27
N LYS A 79 1.09 4.05 -19.63
CA LYS A 79 -0.34 4.18 -19.90
C LYS A 79 -1.11 4.25 -18.59
N THR A 80 -2.36 4.64 -18.68
CA THR A 80 -3.27 4.53 -17.56
C THR A 80 -3.57 3.06 -17.29
N ASP A 81 -3.26 2.59 -16.07
CA ASP A 81 -3.65 1.29 -15.53
C ASP A 81 -5.11 1.35 -15.07
N ILE A 82 -5.99 1.52 -16.05
CA ILE A 82 -7.43 1.49 -15.88
C ILE A 82 -7.91 0.19 -16.51
N THR A 83 -8.16 -0.81 -15.67
CA THR A 83 -8.73 -2.07 -16.13
C THR A 83 -10.24 -1.92 -16.21
N ILE A 84 -10.78 -2.03 -17.43
CA ILE A 84 -12.21 -2.12 -17.70
C ILE A 84 -12.46 -3.49 -18.33
N ASP A 85 -13.10 -4.39 -17.60
CA ASP A 85 -13.52 -5.70 -18.13
C ASP A 85 -15.03 -5.84 -17.99
N GLY A 86 -15.70 -6.26 -19.07
CA GLY A 86 -17.16 -6.31 -19.13
C GLY A 86 -17.88 -4.99 -18.79
N GLY A 87 -17.21 -3.84 -18.96
CA GLY A 87 -17.73 -2.52 -18.54
C GLY A 87 -17.64 -2.23 -17.04
N ILE A 88 -16.88 -3.03 -16.28
CA ILE A 88 -16.61 -2.85 -14.86
C ILE A 88 -15.21 -2.26 -14.70
N TYR A 89 -15.13 -1.09 -14.06
CA TYR A 89 -13.89 -0.45 -13.67
C TYR A 89 -13.33 -1.11 -12.40
N TYR A 90 -12.12 -1.65 -12.48
CA TYR A 90 -11.42 -2.23 -11.35
C TYR A 90 -10.47 -1.18 -10.76
N SER A 91 -10.78 -0.73 -9.55
CA SER A 91 -9.91 0.13 -8.76
C SER A 91 -9.60 -0.50 -7.41
N LEU A 92 -8.74 0.16 -6.63
CA LEU A 92 -8.58 -0.22 -5.23
C LEU A 92 -9.95 -0.20 -4.53
N PRO A 93 -10.24 -1.15 -3.62
CA PRO A 93 -11.60 -1.33 -3.11
C PRO A 93 -12.28 -0.09 -2.55
N HIS A 94 -11.51 0.92 -2.11
CA HIS A 94 -11.97 2.15 -1.47
C HIS A 94 -11.55 3.46 -2.17
N LEU A 95 -10.92 3.37 -3.35
CA LEU A 95 -10.48 4.54 -4.10
C LEU A 95 -10.86 4.43 -5.57
N ASP A 96 -11.51 5.45 -6.09
CA ASP A 96 -11.82 5.60 -7.50
C ASP A 96 -11.01 6.78 -8.06
N PHE A 97 -9.78 6.49 -8.51
CA PHE A 97 -8.89 7.52 -9.05
C PHE A 97 -9.44 8.20 -10.29
N PHE A 98 -10.21 7.49 -11.12
CA PHE A 98 -10.80 8.09 -12.30
C PHE A 98 -11.88 9.10 -11.91
N ARG A 99 -12.76 8.75 -10.96
CA ARG A 99 -13.70 9.71 -10.37
C ARG A 99 -12.98 10.89 -9.71
N MET A 100 -11.97 10.63 -8.89
CA MET A 100 -11.19 11.69 -8.22
C MET A 100 -10.58 12.67 -9.24
N MET A 101 -10.05 12.16 -10.35
CA MET A 101 -9.52 12.99 -11.44
C MET A 101 -10.60 13.88 -12.04
N ILE A 102 -11.78 13.32 -12.33
CA ILE A 102 -12.92 14.08 -12.86
C ILE A 102 -13.38 15.16 -11.87
N GLU A 103 -13.47 14.84 -10.58
CA GLU A 103 -13.88 15.78 -9.53
C GLU A 103 -12.87 16.94 -9.36
N VAL A 104 -11.56 16.65 -9.40
CA VAL A 104 -10.50 17.67 -9.31
C VAL A 104 -10.48 18.56 -10.55
N ALA A 105 -10.51 17.98 -11.76
CA ALA A 105 -10.54 18.74 -13.01
C ALA A 105 -11.78 19.64 -13.08
N TYR A 106 -12.94 19.11 -12.68
CA TYR A 106 -14.19 19.85 -12.68
C TYR A 106 -14.22 20.98 -11.63
N GLU A 107 -13.63 20.77 -10.45
CA GLU A 107 -13.45 21.85 -9.48
C GLU A 107 -12.56 22.97 -10.03
N GLY A 108 -11.52 22.62 -10.81
CA GLY A 108 -10.75 23.57 -11.60
C GLY A 108 -11.61 24.38 -12.58
N GLU A 109 -12.39 23.69 -13.41
CA GLU A 109 -13.29 24.31 -14.40
C GLU A 109 -14.24 25.32 -13.73
N LEU A 110 -14.85 24.95 -12.60
CA LEU A 110 -15.74 25.83 -11.82
C LEU A 110 -15.04 27.10 -11.30
N ARG A 111 -13.71 27.07 -11.16
CA ARG A 111 -12.87 28.20 -10.73
C ARG A 111 -12.20 28.92 -11.90
N GLY A 112 -12.50 28.54 -13.14
CA GLY A 112 -11.87 29.12 -14.33
C GLY A 112 -10.39 28.76 -14.47
N ARG A 113 -9.97 27.59 -13.95
CA ARG A 113 -8.61 27.07 -14.06
C ARG A 113 -8.60 25.66 -14.62
N ASP A 114 -7.68 25.40 -15.54
CA ASP A 114 -7.45 24.03 -16.00
C ASP A 114 -6.49 23.33 -15.04
N ILE A 115 -6.98 22.34 -14.28
CA ILE A 115 -6.20 21.59 -13.31
C ILE A 115 -5.81 20.26 -13.95
N ILE A 116 -4.81 20.32 -14.83
CA ILE A 116 -4.17 19.14 -15.43
C ILE A 116 -2.67 19.28 -15.21
N LYS A 117 -2.17 18.61 -14.18
CA LYS A 117 -0.75 18.62 -13.80
C LYS A 117 -0.29 17.20 -13.49
N ALA A 118 0.90 16.86 -13.98
CA ALA A 118 1.60 15.64 -13.63
C ALA A 118 3.02 16.00 -13.18
N ASN A 119 3.56 15.22 -12.24
CA ASN A 119 4.94 15.41 -11.80
C ASN A 119 5.92 15.03 -12.92
N ASP A 120 7.06 15.73 -12.99
CA ASP A 120 8.16 15.33 -13.86
C ASP A 120 8.79 14.04 -13.31
N LYS A 121 8.42 12.92 -13.92
CA LYS A 121 8.90 11.58 -13.56
C LYS A 121 10.04 11.10 -14.45
N ARG A 122 10.70 11.98 -15.21
CA ARG A 122 11.76 11.59 -16.17
C ARG A 122 12.84 10.71 -15.53
N LYS A 123 13.29 11.03 -14.31
CA LYS A 123 14.28 10.21 -13.58
C LYS A 123 13.80 8.79 -13.30
N ILE A 124 12.54 8.61 -12.88
CA ILE A 124 11.96 7.29 -12.61
C ILE A 124 11.79 6.51 -13.91
N ILE A 125 11.29 7.18 -14.97
CA ILE A 125 11.14 6.59 -16.31
C ILE A 125 12.50 6.12 -16.84
N ASP A 126 13.54 6.95 -16.72
CA ASP A 126 14.88 6.62 -17.19
C ASP A 126 15.49 5.46 -16.37
N ALA A 127 15.26 5.43 -15.05
CA ALA A 127 15.68 4.32 -14.19
C ALA A 127 14.97 3.00 -14.56
N GLU A 128 13.65 3.04 -14.82
CA GLU A 128 12.95 1.85 -15.28
C GLU A 128 13.43 1.40 -16.66
N LYS A 129 13.71 2.32 -17.58
CA LYS A 129 14.31 1.96 -18.88
C LYS A 129 15.65 1.26 -18.74
N ALA A 130 16.50 1.74 -17.84
CA ALA A 130 17.76 1.07 -17.54
C ALA A 130 17.54 -0.34 -16.96
N LEU A 131 16.46 -0.56 -16.19
CA LEU A 131 16.09 -1.90 -15.69
C LEU A 131 15.52 -2.81 -16.77
N ILE A 132 14.81 -2.28 -17.78
CA ILE A 132 14.35 -3.07 -18.93
C ILE A 132 15.53 -3.67 -19.68
N GLU A 133 16.61 -2.91 -19.85
CA GLU A 133 17.85 -3.38 -20.47
C GLU A 133 18.54 -4.46 -19.62
N GLN A 134 18.38 -4.36 -18.30
CA GLN A 134 18.86 -5.33 -17.33
C GLN A 134 17.86 -6.47 -17.15
N LYS A 135 17.87 -7.42 -18.09
CA LYS A 135 16.95 -8.58 -18.18
C LYS A 135 16.65 -9.33 -16.87
N TRP A 136 17.51 -9.26 -15.85
CA TRP A 136 17.28 -9.85 -14.54
C TRP A 136 16.04 -9.27 -13.83
N ALA A 137 15.73 -7.99 -14.04
CA ALA A 137 14.61 -7.30 -13.39
C ALA A 137 13.27 -7.55 -14.11
N VAL A 138 13.29 -7.93 -15.38
CA VAL A 138 12.06 -8.16 -16.17
C VAL A 138 11.56 -9.58 -15.94
N ARG A 139 10.64 -9.74 -14.98
CA ARG A 139 10.03 -11.03 -14.58
C ARG A 139 8.54 -11.08 -14.96
N HIS A 140 8.25 -11.38 -16.24
CA HIS A 140 6.89 -11.37 -16.79
C HIS A 140 5.91 -12.27 -16.03
N GLU A 141 6.39 -13.35 -15.42
CA GLU A 141 5.61 -14.28 -14.61
C GLU A 141 4.99 -13.62 -13.36
N PHE A 142 5.57 -12.52 -12.86
CA PHE A 142 5.01 -11.80 -11.71
C PHE A 142 3.93 -10.78 -12.10
N ARG A 143 3.79 -10.44 -13.39
CA ARG A 143 2.73 -9.54 -13.88
C ARG A 143 1.32 -10.10 -13.62
N THR A 144 1.16 -11.42 -13.65
CA THR A 144 -0.11 -12.07 -13.35
C THR A 144 -0.55 -11.80 -11.91
N SER A 145 0.40 -11.73 -10.96
CA SER A 145 0.11 -11.38 -9.57
C SER A 145 -0.46 -9.95 -9.45
N ASN A 146 0.01 -9.00 -10.27
CA ASN A 146 -0.54 -7.63 -10.29
C ASN A 146 -2.01 -7.61 -10.72
N LYS A 147 -2.36 -8.41 -11.73
CA LYS A 147 -3.76 -8.56 -12.19
C LYS A 147 -4.64 -9.21 -11.13
N ILE A 148 -4.18 -10.31 -10.53
CA ILE A 148 -4.92 -11.03 -9.49
C ILE A 148 -5.16 -10.12 -8.28
N PHE A 149 -4.18 -9.29 -7.89
CA PHE A 149 -4.33 -8.37 -6.76
C PHE A 149 -5.52 -7.41 -6.90
N SER A 150 -5.80 -6.92 -8.12
CA SER A 150 -6.98 -6.07 -8.38
C SER A 150 -8.31 -6.75 -8.01
N THR A 151 -8.35 -8.08 -8.09
CA THR A 151 -9.52 -8.93 -7.77
C THR A 151 -9.47 -9.57 -6.38
N ALA A 152 -8.28 -9.80 -5.82
CA ALA A 152 -8.03 -10.53 -4.58
C ALA A 152 -7.27 -9.72 -3.53
N TYR A 153 -7.51 -8.40 -3.50
CA TYR A 153 -6.79 -7.41 -2.69
C TYR A 153 -6.53 -7.82 -1.24
N ARG A 154 -7.49 -8.48 -0.56
CA ARG A 154 -7.40 -8.82 0.86
C ARG A 154 -6.45 -9.99 1.19
N LYS A 155 -6.12 -10.84 0.21
CA LYS A 155 -5.31 -12.04 0.43
C LYS A 155 -4.33 -12.21 -0.72
N PRO A 156 -3.22 -11.44 -0.74
CA PRO A 156 -2.23 -11.57 -1.79
C PRO A 156 -1.61 -12.97 -1.76
N GLU A 157 -1.48 -13.60 -2.93
CA GLU A 157 -0.77 -14.88 -3.08
C GLU A 157 0.73 -14.71 -2.93
N LYS A 158 1.26 -13.54 -3.34
CA LYS A 158 2.67 -13.19 -3.29
C LYS A 158 2.85 -11.78 -2.73
N ILE A 159 3.95 -11.56 -2.05
CA ILE A 159 4.40 -10.24 -1.63
C ILE A 159 5.86 -10.01 -2.02
N PHE A 160 6.22 -8.76 -2.24
CA PHE A 160 7.48 -8.32 -2.84
C PHE A 160 8.17 -7.33 -1.92
N ARG A 161 9.46 -7.51 -1.66
CA ARG A 161 10.26 -6.58 -0.85
C ARG A 161 11.39 -5.98 -1.68
N PHE A 162 11.23 -4.72 -2.06
CA PHE A 162 12.26 -3.95 -2.77
C PHE A 162 13.22 -3.34 -1.74
N SER A 163 14.50 -3.73 -1.79
CA SER A 163 15.52 -3.26 -0.86
C SER A 163 16.93 -3.53 -1.38
N ALA A 164 17.95 -3.13 -0.60
CA ALA A 164 19.33 -3.52 -0.87
C ALA A 164 19.50 -5.06 -0.78
N LYS A 165 20.32 -5.61 -1.68
CA LYS A 165 20.57 -7.04 -1.86
C LYS A 165 21.07 -7.70 -0.59
N GLU A 166 21.88 -7.00 0.19
CA GLU A 166 22.36 -7.50 1.48
C GLU A 166 21.22 -7.79 2.46
N PHE A 167 20.20 -6.92 2.54
CA PHE A 167 19.07 -7.12 3.43
C PHE A 167 18.16 -8.23 2.94
N ASN A 168 17.85 -8.26 1.65
CA ASN A 168 17.00 -9.29 1.06
C ASN A 168 17.69 -10.67 1.08
N SER A 169 18.99 -10.73 0.84
CA SER A 169 19.78 -11.96 0.96
C SER A 169 19.86 -12.45 2.41
N SER A 170 20.05 -11.53 3.37
CA SER A 170 20.01 -11.87 4.79
C SER A 170 18.66 -12.47 5.19
N LEU A 171 17.54 -11.87 4.75
CA LEU A 171 16.20 -12.39 5.00
C LEU A 171 15.99 -13.76 4.32
N LEU A 172 16.40 -13.93 3.06
CA LEU A 172 16.25 -15.20 2.34
C LEU A 172 17.01 -16.35 3.00
N HIS A 173 18.29 -16.16 3.31
CA HIS A 173 19.16 -17.26 3.73
C HIS A 173 19.16 -17.50 5.24
N SER A 174 18.95 -16.44 6.04
CA SER A 174 19.00 -16.55 7.50
C SER A 174 17.65 -16.33 8.19
N GLY A 175 16.65 -15.81 7.48
CA GLY A 175 15.36 -15.47 8.06
C GLY A 175 15.36 -14.19 8.90
N LYS A 176 16.43 -13.38 8.85
CA LYS A 176 16.54 -12.16 9.64
C LYS A 176 15.62 -11.06 9.09
N LEU A 177 14.45 -10.91 9.70
CA LEU A 177 13.44 -9.93 9.35
C LEU A 177 13.54 -8.70 10.28
N ARG A 178 13.77 -7.53 9.70
CA ARG A 178 13.83 -6.25 10.41
C ARG A 178 12.46 -5.57 10.41
N PHE A 179 12.02 -5.13 11.58
CA PHE A 179 10.93 -4.18 11.75
C PHE A 179 11.46 -2.86 12.29
N SER A 180 11.06 -1.74 11.69
CA SER A 180 11.48 -0.40 12.08
C SER A 180 10.40 0.26 12.94
N PRO A 181 10.73 1.12 13.91
CA PRO A 181 9.73 1.95 14.60
C PRO A 181 8.93 2.77 13.58
N SER A 182 7.62 2.92 13.79
CA SER A 182 6.74 3.69 12.88
C SER A 182 7.22 5.14 12.72
N LEU A 183 7.74 5.76 13.79
CA LEU A 183 8.31 7.11 13.74
C LEU A 183 9.57 7.24 12.88
N ALA A 184 10.27 6.15 12.57
CA ALA A 184 11.46 6.21 11.73
C ALA A 184 11.14 6.64 10.28
N TYR A 185 9.87 6.56 9.87
CA TYR A 185 9.40 6.96 8.55
C TYR A 185 9.02 8.45 8.46
N ALA A 186 8.98 9.17 9.58
CA ALA A 186 8.74 10.61 9.62
C ALA A 186 10.03 11.44 9.42
N ASP A 187 11.13 10.81 8.99
CA ASP A 187 12.40 11.48 8.73
C ASP A 187 12.42 12.13 7.34
N GLY A 188 12.53 13.47 7.29
CA GLY A 188 12.58 14.24 6.05
C GLY A 188 13.81 13.96 5.17
N ALA A 189 14.81 13.22 5.65
CA ALA A 189 15.92 12.73 4.85
C ALA A 189 15.56 11.51 3.98
N LEU A 190 14.41 10.87 4.24
CA LEU A 190 13.93 9.73 3.46
C LEU A 190 13.49 10.14 2.05
N LEU A 191 13.51 9.16 1.15
CA LEU A 191 12.95 9.33 -0.18
C LEU A 191 11.45 9.63 -0.09
N PRO A 192 10.87 10.40 -1.04
CA PRO A 192 9.44 10.72 -1.03
C PRO A 192 8.52 9.50 -0.91
N ALA A 193 8.90 8.35 -1.51
CA ALA A 193 8.15 7.10 -1.42
C ALA A 193 8.24 6.40 -0.05
N GLN A 194 9.23 6.74 0.76
CA GLN A 194 9.49 6.18 2.09
C GLN A 194 9.02 7.10 3.22
N PHE A 195 9.09 8.42 3.02
CA PHE A 195 8.64 9.40 4.00
C PHE A 195 7.14 9.26 4.22
N ASP A 196 6.72 8.89 5.42
CA ASP A 196 5.31 8.83 5.83
C ASP A 196 5.18 9.02 7.34
N ASN A 197 4.15 9.75 7.77
CA ASN A 197 3.86 9.85 9.19
C ASN A 197 2.92 8.72 9.58
N GLU A 198 3.49 7.54 9.79
CA GLU A 198 2.78 6.30 10.10
C GLU A 198 1.94 6.36 11.39
N ASN A 199 2.15 7.39 12.21
CA ASN A 199 1.41 7.64 13.44
C ASN A 199 0.32 8.71 13.30
N GLN A 200 0.08 9.25 12.10
CA GLN A 200 -0.92 10.28 11.87
C GLN A 200 -1.80 9.98 10.67
N VAL A 201 -3.10 10.23 10.83
CA VAL A 201 -4.10 10.14 9.76
C VAL A 201 -4.75 11.49 9.57
N HIS A 202 -4.78 11.98 8.33
CA HIS A 202 -5.48 13.23 8.04
C HIS A 202 -6.99 13.03 8.17
N VAL A 203 -7.65 13.96 8.86
CA VAL A 203 -9.11 13.97 9.02
C VAL A 203 -9.73 15.12 8.24
N SER A 204 -10.99 14.96 7.84
CA SER A 204 -11.68 15.80 6.85
C SER A 204 -11.83 17.28 7.22
N ASN A 205 -11.58 17.67 8.47
CA ASN A 205 -11.57 19.06 8.92
C ASN A 205 -10.20 19.76 8.74
N GLY A 206 -9.25 19.12 8.06
CA GLY A 206 -7.89 19.61 7.88
C GLY A 206 -6.99 19.36 9.10
N GLY A 207 -7.46 18.61 10.09
CA GLY A 207 -6.67 18.17 11.24
C GLY A 207 -6.00 16.81 11.02
N TYR A 208 -5.38 16.32 12.09
CA TYR A 208 -4.73 15.02 12.15
C TYR A 208 -5.26 14.26 13.37
N TYR A 209 -5.51 12.98 13.19
CA TYR A 209 -5.64 12.03 14.29
C TYR A 209 -4.28 11.38 14.53
N GLU A 210 -3.77 11.46 15.76
CA GLU A 210 -2.51 10.82 16.16
C GLU A 210 -2.80 9.51 16.86
N LEU A 211 -2.09 8.45 16.47
CA LEU A 211 -2.22 7.14 17.10
C LEU A 211 -1.74 7.21 18.57
N GLU A 212 -2.51 6.61 19.47
CA GLU A 212 -2.16 6.57 20.90
C GLU A 212 -0.92 5.70 21.19
N SER A 213 -0.63 4.74 20.30
CA SER A 213 0.46 3.77 20.46
C SER A 213 1.31 3.65 19.21
N GLU A 214 2.62 3.82 19.38
CA GLU A 214 3.63 3.52 18.39
C GLU A 214 3.77 2.00 18.18
N PHE A 215 4.21 1.59 17.00
CA PHE A 215 4.37 0.19 16.61
C PHE A 215 5.65 0.00 15.80
N TRP A 216 6.09 -1.25 15.61
CA TRP A 216 7.10 -1.54 14.59
C TRP A 216 6.43 -2.00 13.30
N VAL A 217 6.98 -1.60 12.16
CA VAL A 217 6.45 -1.92 10.84
C VAL A 217 7.51 -2.52 9.93
N CYS A 218 7.09 -3.46 9.11
CA CYS A 218 7.82 -4.00 7.98
C CYS A 218 6.89 -4.05 6.77
N SER A 219 7.25 -3.29 5.73
CA SER A 219 6.42 -3.12 4.54
C SER A 219 6.90 -3.98 3.38
N PHE A 220 5.93 -4.44 2.60
CA PHE A 220 6.07 -5.18 1.35
C PHE A 220 5.13 -4.55 0.32
N SER A 221 5.27 -4.91 -0.94
CA SER A 221 4.28 -4.63 -1.98
C SER A 221 3.53 -5.91 -2.32
N CYS A 222 2.25 -5.80 -2.67
CA CYS A 222 1.47 -6.88 -3.24
C CYS A 222 1.68 -7.03 -4.76
N VAL A 223 2.44 -6.13 -5.39
CA VAL A 223 2.68 -6.12 -6.83
C VAL A 223 4.16 -6.03 -7.15
N TYR A 224 4.55 -6.57 -8.31
CA TYR A 224 5.90 -6.44 -8.83
C TYR A 224 5.93 -5.37 -9.91
N GLU A 225 6.49 -4.19 -9.59
CA GLU A 225 6.55 -3.04 -10.50
C GLU A 225 7.98 -2.49 -10.56
N LEU A 226 8.50 -2.24 -11.77
CA LEU A 226 9.89 -1.81 -11.97
C LEU A 226 10.19 -0.47 -11.29
N ARG A 227 9.22 0.46 -11.28
CA ARG A 227 9.32 1.75 -10.59
C ARG A 227 9.71 1.62 -9.11
N MET A 228 9.39 0.50 -8.45
CA MET A 228 9.72 0.29 -7.03
C MET A 228 11.23 0.24 -6.80
N TYR A 229 12.01 -0.26 -7.78
CA TYR A 229 13.46 -0.22 -7.67
C TYR A 229 13.98 1.22 -7.58
N ALA A 230 13.47 2.12 -8.41
CA ALA A 230 13.86 3.53 -8.40
C ALA A 230 13.34 4.27 -7.16
N GLU A 231 12.06 4.09 -6.81
CA GLU A 231 11.40 4.79 -5.69
C GLU A 231 12.00 4.41 -4.33
N PHE A 232 12.51 3.18 -4.18
CA PHE A 232 13.13 2.70 -2.94
C PHE A 232 14.67 2.63 -3.00
N ASN A 233 15.29 3.08 -4.11
CA ASN A 233 16.71 2.89 -4.38
C ASN A 233 17.18 1.45 -4.13
N ALA A 234 16.39 0.49 -4.60
CA ALA A 234 16.64 -0.93 -4.43
C ALA A 234 17.45 -1.49 -5.60
N ASP A 235 18.31 -2.45 -5.31
CA ASP A 235 19.06 -3.26 -6.28
C ASP A 235 18.59 -4.73 -6.29
N SER A 236 17.56 -5.04 -5.49
CA SER A 236 16.98 -6.38 -5.41
C SER A 236 15.51 -6.36 -4.98
N CYS A 237 14.81 -7.45 -5.28
CA CYS A 237 13.48 -7.75 -4.79
C CYS A 237 13.45 -9.18 -4.23
N LEU A 238 13.05 -9.34 -2.97
CA LEU A 238 12.69 -10.65 -2.43
C LEU A 238 11.23 -10.93 -2.77
N VAL A 239 10.97 -12.04 -3.45
CA VAL A 239 9.63 -12.50 -3.82
C VAL A 239 9.23 -13.60 -2.85
N ILE A 240 8.24 -13.36 -2.00
CA ILE A 240 7.69 -14.34 -1.07
C ILE A 240 6.46 -14.96 -1.74
N GLN A 241 6.53 -16.26 -2.03
CA GLN A 241 5.55 -17.01 -2.81
C GLN A 241 4.48 -17.70 -1.94
N ASP A 242 4.78 -17.93 -0.66
CA ASP A 242 3.81 -18.45 0.32
C ASP A 242 3.67 -17.45 1.48
N VAL A 243 2.68 -16.57 1.33
CA VAL A 243 2.40 -15.49 2.29
C VAL A 243 1.91 -16.05 3.64
N GLU A 244 1.18 -17.15 3.64
CA GLU A 244 0.64 -17.73 4.88
C GLU A 244 1.74 -18.43 5.69
N GLU A 245 2.63 -19.17 5.03
CA GLU A 245 3.80 -19.76 5.68
C GLU A 245 4.75 -18.67 6.21
N PHE A 246 4.94 -17.58 5.46
CA PHE A 246 5.70 -16.42 5.92
C PHE A 246 5.09 -15.81 7.20
N LYS A 247 3.78 -15.55 7.22
CA LYS A 247 3.06 -15.06 8.42
C LYS A 247 3.24 -16.01 9.59
N ARG A 248 3.08 -17.32 9.37
CA ARG A 248 3.23 -18.35 10.40
C ARG A 248 4.63 -18.32 11.02
N ARG A 249 5.69 -18.26 10.21
CA ARG A 249 7.08 -18.15 10.69
C ARG A 249 7.34 -16.86 11.47
N ALA A 250 6.78 -15.74 11.01
CA ALA A 250 6.89 -14.46 11.69
C ALA A 250 6.20 -14.49 13.07
N VAL A 251 4.98 -15.03 13.16
CA VAL A 251 4.28 -15.21 14.45
C VAL A 251 5.07 -16.12 15.39
N GLN A 252 5.58 -17.26 14.90
CA GLN A 252 6.40 -18.15 15.72
C GLN A 252 7.71 -17.52 16.20
N SER A 253 8.31 -16.64 15.39
CA SER A 253 9.52 -15.93 15.78
C SER A 253 9.30 -14.92 16.90
N ILE A 254 8.07 -14.42 17.10
CA ILE A 254 7.73 -13.56 18.25
C ILE A 254 7.86 -14.33 19.56
N HIS A 255 7.35 -15.56 19.63
CA HIS A 255 7.46 -16.35 20.85
C HIS A 255 8.91 -16.59 21.24
N ARG A 256 9.77 -16.92 20.27
CA ARG A 256 11.23 -17.06 20.47
C ARG A 256 11.86 -15.75 20.94
N HIS A 257 11.56 -14.64 20.26
CA HIS A 257 12.07 -13.32 20.63
C HIS A 257 11.69 -12.95 22.07
N ASN A 258 10.43 -13.16 22.46
CA ASN A 258 9.95 -12.84 23.81
C ASN A 258 10.55 -13.75 24.89
N SER A 259 10.92 -14.99 24.56
CA SER A 259 11.64 -15.87 25.49
C SER A 259 13.08 -15.40 25.73
N ASP A 260 13.71 -14.80 24.72
CA ASP A 260 15.09 -14.31 24.79
C ASP A 260 15.18 -12.86 25.33
N ASN A 261 14.07 -12.12 25.37
CA ASN A 261 14.06 -10.68 25.70
C ASN A 261 12.91 -10.33 26.68
N GLU A 262 13.20 -10.33 27.99
CA GLU A 262 12.21 -10.04 29.04
C GLU A 262 11.68 -8.59 29.02
N HIS A 263 12.45 -7.65 28.46
CA HIS A 263 12.15 -6.22 28.46
C HIS A 263 11.46 -5.72 27.18
N ASP A 264 11.65 -6.39 26.04
CA ASP A 264 11.09 -6.03 24.73
C ASP A 264 10.00 -7.03 24.30
N VAL A 265 9.00 -7.20 25.17
CA VAL A 265 7.93 -8.14 24.91
C VAL A 265 6.99 -7.60 23.83
N LEU A 266 6.94 -8.32 22.71
CA LEU A 266 6.01 -8.09 21.61
C LEU A 266 4.65 -8.72 21.95
N ALA A 267 3.57 -7.97 21.81
CA ALA A 267 2.22 -8.44 22.13
C ALA A 267 1.64 -9.32 21.01
N ARG A 268 1.71 -8.86 19.77
CA ARG A 268 1.18 -9.55 18.58
C ARG A 268 1.85 -9.06 17.30
N ALA A 269 1.86 -9.92 16.29
CA ALA A 269 2.00 -9.48 14.89
C ALA A 269 0.63 -9.41 14.22
N VAL A 270 0.43 -8.39 13.39
CA VAL A 270 -0.74 -8.28 12.51
C VAL A 270 -0.25 -8.05 11.09
N PHE A 271 -0.92 -8.68 10.12
CA PHE A 271 -0.55 -8.62 8.72
C PHE A 271 -1.77 -8.25 7.89
N SER A 272 -1.66 -7.19 7.09
CA SER A 272 -2.76 -6.76 6.24
C SER A 272 -2.26 -5.91 5.07
N PRO A 273 -2.91 -5.98 3.89
CA PRO A 273 -2.83 -4.93 2.89
C PRO A 273 -3.22 -3.56 3.47
N VAL A 274 -2.51 -2.52 3.05
CA VAL A 274 -2.74 -1.14 3.48
C VAL A 274 -3.97 -0.56 2.79
N VAL A 275 -4.94 -0.13 3.58
CA VAL A 275 -6.13 0.57 3.13
C VAL A 275 -5.80 2.05 2.91
N TYR A 276 -5.91 2.46 1.65
CA TYR A 276 -5.61 3.83 1.27
C TYR A 276 -6.83 4.74 1.44
N TYR A 277 -6.61 5.95 1.95
CA TYR A 277 -7.67 6.92 2.18
C TYR A 277 -7.45 8.24 1.43
N ASP A 278 -8.55 8.92 1.14
CA ASP A 278 -8.58 10.27 0.58
C ASP A 278 -8.70 11.29 1.73
N PRO A 279 -7.71 12.16 1.97
CA PRO A 279 -7.75 13.10 3.11
C PRO A 279 -8.88 14.13 3.03
N TYR A 280 -9.49 14.32 1.85
CA TYR A 280 -10.60 15.23 1.66
C TYR A 280 -11.97 14.56 1.83
N LYS A 281 -11.99 13.24 2.05
CA LYS A 281 -13.20 12.49 2.38
C LYS A 281 -13.14 12.11 3.86
N THR A 282 -14.30 12.06 4.50
CA THR A 282 -14.42 11.66 5.91
C THR A 282 -13.95 10.22 6.07
N VAL A 283 -12.84 10.03 6.76
CA VAL A 283 -12.46 8.74 7.34
C VAL A 283 -13.07 8.70 8.73
N ASP A 284 -13.96 7.75 8.99
CA ASP A 284 -14.41 7.46 10.35
C ASP A 284 -13.30 6.68 11.07
N VAL A 285 -12.36 7.44 11.64
CA VAL A 285 -11.19 6.89 12.34
C VAL A 285 -11.59 6.13 13.60
N GLU A 286 -12.70 6.52 14.26
CA GLU A 286 -13.20 5.84 15.46
C GLU A 286 -13.72 4.42 15.15
N SER A 287 -14.22 4.21 13.93
CA SER A 287 -14.60 2.88 13.44
C SER A 287 -13.43 2.05 12.89
N ALA A 288 -12.28 2.68 12.64
CA ALA A 288 -11.13 2.05 12.01
C ALA A 288 -10.26 1.31 13.06
N ASN A 289 -10.68 0.11 13.45
CA ASN A 289 -9.92 -0.82 14.31
C ASN A 289 -8.50 -1.18 13.78
N GLU A 290 -8.11 -0.67 12.60
CA GLU A 290 -6.91 -1.00 11.85
C GLU A 290 -6.18 0.25 11.34
N ILE A 291 -6.19 1.34 12.13
CA ILE A 291 -5.57 2.61 11.75
C ILE A 291 -4.08 2.49 11.32
N HIS A 292 -3.34 1.53 11.88
CA HIS A 292 -1.96 1.17 11.52
C HIS A 292 -1.78 0.73 10.04
N PHE A 293 -2.88 0.39 9.38
CA PHE A 293 -2.94 0.00 7.98
C PHE A 293 -3.58 1.08 7.10
N LEU A 294 -3.85 2.27 7.64
CA LEU A 294 -4.26 3.41 6.83
C LEU A 294 -3.04 4.11 6.25
N LYS A 295 -3.15 4.52 4.98
CA LYS A 295 -2.11 5.32 4.32
C LYS A 295 -2.73 6.31 3.34
N HIS A 296 -2.10 7.46 3.20
CA HIS A 296 -2.56 8.47 2.25
C HIS A 296 -2.58 7.91 0.81
N PHE A 297 -3.62 8.20 0.04
CA PHE A 297 -3.77 7.62 -1.32
C PHE A 297 -2.62 7.93 -2.27
N ARG A 298 -1.85 9.00 -2.03
CA ARG A 298 -0.65 9.32 -2.84
C ARG A 298 0.32 8.14 -2.97
N TYR A 299 0.32 7.23 -2.00
CA TYR A 299 1.15 6.02 -1.99
C TYR A 299 0.47 4.77 -2.55
N ALA A 300 -0.75 4.87 -3.09
CA ALA A 300 -1.54 3.70 -3.44
C ALA A 300 -1.01 2.89 -4.64
N TYR A 301 -0.05 3.43 -5.38
CA TYR A 301 0.71 2.74 -6.41
C TYR A 301 1.65 1.68 -5.81
N GLN A 302 2.01 1.81 -4.51
CA GLN A 302 2.87 0.86 -3.80
C GLN A 302 2.15 -0.46 -3.51
N LYS A 303 0.80 -0.46 -3.48
CA LYS A 303 -0.04 -1.63 -3.15
C LYS A 303 0.48 -2.35 -1.91
N GLU A 304 0.74 -1.59 -0.86
CA GLU A 304 1.52 -2.00 0.28
C GLU A 304 0.83 -3.10 1.09
N PHE A 305 1.63 -4.03 1.59
CA PHE A 305 1.28 -5.03 2.58
C PHE A 305 2.15 -4.81 3.80
N ARG A 306 1.55 -4.61 4.97
CA ARG A 306 2.28 -4.38 6.21
C ARG A 306 2.26 -5.61 7.09
N ALA A 307 3.39 -5.88 7.70
CA ALA A 307 3.49 -6.61 8.94
C ALA A 307 3.77 -5.59 10.05
N ILE A 308 2.93 -5.54 11.08
CA ILE A 308 3.14 -4.69 12.25
C ILE A 308 3.38 -5.54 13.49
N LEU A 309 4.23 -5.06 14.40
CA LEU A 309 4.41 -5.60 15.74
C LEU A 309 3.88 -4.59 16.75
N MET A 310 2.94 -5.03 17.58
CA MET A 310 2.43 -4.20 18.68
C MET A 310 3.30 -4.39 19.92
N PRO A 311 3.79 -3.31 20.55
CA PRO A 311 4.47 -3.42 21.83
C PRO A 311 3.52 -3.85 22.94
N LYS A 312 4.02 -4.61 23.92
CA LYS A 312 3.27 -4.90 25.16
C LYS A 312 3.47 -3.82 26.22
N ARG A 313 4.64 -3.18 26.26
CA ARG A 313 5.04 -2.24 27.33
C ARG A 313 5.91 -1.09 26.85
N THR A 314 6.87 -1.34 25.96
CA THR A 314 7.87 -0.37 25.54
C THR A 314 7.44 0.40 24.30
N ARG A 315 7.66 1.72 24.27
CA ARG A 315 7.53 2.47 23.01
C ARG A 315 8.67 2.07 22.06
N PRO A 316 8.37 1.74 20.79
CA PRO A 316 9.36 1.47 19.76
C PRO A 316 10.38 2.61 19.59
N SER A 317 11.60 2.41 20.09
CA SER A 317 12.70 3.38 19.93
C SER A 317 13.79 2.88 18.99
N THR A 318 13.95 1.57 18.86
CA THR A 318 14.96 0.93 18.01
C THR A 318 14.35 -0.18 17.16
N PRO A 319 14.97 -0.54 16.02
CA PRO A 319 14.51 -1.65 15.20
C PRO A 319 14.57 -3.00 15.92
N VAL A 320 13.57 -3.83 15.69
CA VAL A 320 13.52 -5.22 16.17
C VAL A 320 13.88 -6.17 15.03
N PHE A 321 14.61 -7.24 15.36
CA PHE A 321 14.96 -8.29 14.42
C PHE A 321 14.35 -9.61 14.87
N LEU A 322 13.53 -10.19 14.00
CA LEU A 322 12.97 -11.52 14.17
C LEU A 322 13.74 -12.52 13.30
N ASN A 323 13.93 -13.74 13.82
CA ASN A 323 14.52 -14.83 13.06
C ASN A 323 13.43 -15.83 12.65
N LEU A 324 13.10 -15.84 11.36
CA LEU A 324 12.09 -16.71 10.78
C LEU A 324 12.65 -18.09 10.39
N GLY A 325 13.98 -18.26 10.39
CA GLY A 325 14.67 -19.33 9.68
C GLY A 325 14.77 -19.05 8.17
N PRO A 326 15.61 -19.80 7.43
CA PRO A 326 15.77 -19.63 5.99
C PRO A 326 14.41 -19.65 5.27
N LEU A 327 14.24 -18.82 4.24
CA LEU A 327 13.02 -18.71 3.45
C LEU A 327 13.18 -19.31 2.04
N THR A 328 14.26 -20.03 1.78
CA THR A 328 14.61 -20.57 0.45
C THR A 328 13.57 -21.55 -0.11
N ASP A 329 12.69 -22.07 0.73
CA ASP A 329 11.58 -22.95 0.36
C ASP A 329 10.29 -22.20 -0.01
N ILE A 330 10.17 -20.91 0.35
CA ILE A 330 8.98 -20.09 0.09
C ILE A 330 9.27 -18.77 -0.62
N ALA A 331 10.53 -18.47 -0.92
CA ALA A 331 10.93 -17.21 -1.50
C ALA A 331 12.08 -17.34 -2.50
N GLU A 332 12.15 -16.40 -3.44
CA GLU A 332 13.26 -16.25 -4.39
C GLU A 332 13.78 -14.81 -4.41
N LEU A 333 15.07 -14.64 -4.73
CA LEU A 333 15.70 -13.33 -4.85
C LEU A 333 15.84 -12.94 -6.33
N VAL A 334 15.36 -11.74 -6.66
CA VAL A 334 15.56 -11.09 -7.96
C VAL A 334 16.56 -9.96 -7.76
N SER A 335 17.75 -10.05 -8.33
CA SER A 335 18.79 -9.03 -8.17
C SER A 335 19.72 -8.95 -9.37
N ALA A 336 20.44 -7.83 -9.49
CA ALA A 336 21.58 -7.69 -10.40
C ALA A 336 22.70 -8.71 -10.15
#